data_AF-A0A497UWI4-F1
#
_entry.id   AF-A0A497UWI4-F1
#
_cell.length_a   1.000
_cell.length_b   1.000
_cell.length_c   1.000
_cell.angle_alpha   90.00
_cell.angle_beta   90.00
_cell.angle_gamma   90.00
#
_symmetry.space_group_name_H-M   'P 1'
#
loop_
_entity.id
_entity.type
_entity.pdbx_description
1 polymer ?
#
loop_
_entity_poly.entity_id
_entity_poly.type
_entity_poly.pdbx_seq_one_letter_code
_entity_poly.pdbx_strand_id
1 'polypeptide(L)'
;MENLKGKINIFWNWFSENEKALMPEVITDNLIDTLDRKILSLGDFSWEIREGEEKDNMLVISPGGDLGLLGQTKEIISSAPNSVYWEFQYYKPAKNWEFRFTLDNYDVKRMLDASEWEYVLLKFPDATYDIILKAPSLVSLPKDYQNDAIEIVLESSIGEKLRLELIKDIDIVDEIPKEYFGKQTSIKFLKDQIYELEGIS
;
A
#
# COMPACT_ATOMS: atom_id res chain seq x y z
N MET A 1 28.07 13.65 -9.10
CA MET A 1 26.86 12.94 -8.61
C MET A 1 25.81 14.01 -8.37
N GLU A 2 24.68 13.91 -9.06
CA GLU A 2 23.56 14.82 -8.83
C GLU A 2 22.90 14.47 -7.50
N ASN A 3 22.73 15.45 -6.61
CA ASN A 3 22.06 15.27 -5.32
C ASN A 3 20.57 14.97 -5.57
N LEU A 4 19.94 14.14 -4.74
CA LEU A 4 18.53 13.72 -4.82
C LEU A 4 17.58 14.89 -5.12
N LYS A 5 17.77 16.05 -4.49
CA LYS A 5 16.98 17.27 -4.74
C LYS A 5 16.98 17.73 -6.20
N GLY A 6 18.12 17.62 -6.89
CA GLY A 6 18.21 17.96 -8.32
C GLY A 6 17.35 17.03 -9.16
N LYS A 7 17.41 15.72 -8.88
CA LYS A 7 16.60 14.72 -9.56
C LYS A 7 15.12 14.89 -9.31
N ILE A 8 14.72 15.21 -8.07
CA ILE A 8 13.33 15.51 -7.70
C ILE A 8 12.79 16.68 -8.54
N ASN A 9 13.55 17.76 -8.66
CA ASN A 9 13.15 18.91 -9.49
C ASN A 9 13.02 18.54 -10.97
N ILE A 10 13.94 17.74 -11.50
CA ILE A 10 13.89 17.25 -12.89
C ILE A 10 12.65 16.38 -13.11
N PHE A 11 12.34 15.49 -12.18
CA PHE A 11 11.16 14.64 -12.22
C PHE A 11 9.88 15.48 -12.25
N TRP A 12 9.71 16.41 -11.31
CA TRP A 12 8.49 17.21 -11.20
C TRP A 12 8.29 18.18 -12.36
N ASN A 13 9.37 18.78 -12.87
CA ASN A 13 9.29 19.60 -14.09
C ASN A 13 8.78 18.78 -15.28
N TRP A 14 9.35 17.59 -15.47
CA TRP A 14 8.88 16.68 -16.52
C TRP A 14 7.43 16.23 -16.29
N PHE A 15 7.04 15.93 -15.06
CA PHE A 15 5.66 15.56 -14.74
C PHE A 15 4.69 16.67 -15.10
N SER A 16 4.96 17.92 -14.70
CA SER A 16 4.11 19.08 -15.04
C SER A 16 3.95 19.30 -16.54
N GLU A 17 5.00 19.06 -17.32
CA GLU A 17 4.94 19.16 -18.79
C GLU A 17 4.07 18.06 -19.43
N ASN A 18 3.88 16.94 -18.73
CA ASN A 18 3.22 15.74 -19.26
C ASN A 18 1.94 15.35 -18.50
N GLU A 19 1.51 16.13 -17.50
CA GLU A 19 0.44 15.75 -16.56
C GLU A 19 -0.88 15.37 -17.24
N LYS A 20 -1.21 15.99 -18.37
CA LYS A 20 -2.43 15.67 -19.15
C LYS A 20 -2.30 14.37 -19.94
N ALA A 21 -1.10 14.07 -20.41
CA ALA A 21 -0.82 12.84 -21.14
C ALA A 21 -0.68 11.64 -20.19
N LEU A 22 -0.40 11.89 -18.91
CA LEU A 22 -0.31 10.88 -17.85
C LEU A 22 -1.68 10.43 -17.32
N MET A 23 -2.78 11.09 -17.71
CA MET A 23 -4.12 10.73 -17.24
C MET A 23 -4.50 9.31 -17.70
N PRO A 24 -5.12 8.48 -16.84
CA PRO A 24 -5.42 7.07 -17.13
C PRO A 24 -6.17 6.83 -18.44
N GLU A 25 -7.00 7.78 -18.88
CA GLU A 25 -7.82 7.66 -20.09
C GLU A 25 -7.02 7.76 -21.38
N VAL A 26 -5.83 8.36 -21.34
CA VAL A 26 -5.02 8.69 -22.53
C VAL A 26 -3.55 8.27 -22.42
N ILE A 27 -3.11 7.82 -21.24
CA ILE A 27 -1.73 7.40 -21.02
C ILE A 27 -1.36 6.25 -21.93
N THR A 28 -0.13 6.30 -22.45
CA THR A 28 0.43 5.29 -23.35
C THR A 28 1.49 4.45 -22.64
N ASP A 29 1.70 3.21 -23.08
CA ASP A 29 2.74 2.32 -22.53
C ASP A 29 4.13 2.98 -22.56
N ASN A 30 4.47 3.73 -23.62
CA ASN A 30 5.75 4.44 -23.69
C ASN A 30 5.88 5.54 -22.61
N LEU A 31 4.75 6.18 -22.24
CA LEU A 31 4.75 7.18 -21.19
C LEU A 31 4.80 6.52 -19.80
N ILE A 32 4.17 5.35 -19.63
CA ILE A 32 4.31 4.49 -18.45
C ILE A 32 5.78 4.08 -18.26
N ASP A 33 6.43 3.55 -19.30
CA ASP A 33 7.86 3.19 -19.26
C ASP A 33 8.76 4.39 -18.95
N THR A 34 8.36 5.58 -19.40
CA THR A 34 9.10 6.81 -19.12
C THR A 34 8.91 7.25 -17.68
N LEU A 35 7.68 7.20 -17.16
CA LEU A 35 7.38 7.46 -15.75
C LEU A 35 8.17 6.51 -14.85
N ASP A 36 8.16 5.21 -15.17
CA ASP A 36 8.89 4.19 -14.44
C ASP A 36 10.40 4.49 -14.37
N ARG A 37 11.05 4.70 -15.52
CA ARG A 37 12.47 5.10 -15.57
C ARG A 37 12.77 6.38 -14.79
N LYS A 38 11.85 7.34 -14.80
CA LYS A 38 12.01 8.60 -14.07
C LYS A 38 11.95 8.37 -12.56
N ILE A 39 11.02 7.55 -12.08
CA ILE A 39 10.89 7.21 -10.66
C ILE A 39 12.09 6.36 -10.20
N LEU A 40 12.50 5.35 -10.98
CA LEU A 40 13.70 4.56 -10.72
C LEU A 40 14.97 5.41 -10.64
N SER A 41 15.01 6.56 -11.33
CA SER A 41 16.15 7.48 -11.23
C SER A 41 16.25 8.18 -9.88
N LEU A 42 15.13 8.28 -9.14
CA LEU A 42 15.05 8.87 -7.80
C LEU A 42 15.51 7.87 -6.73
N GLY A 43 15.18 6.59 -6.88
CA GLY A 43 15.47 5.52 -5.93
C GLY A 43 14.66 4.26 -6.21
N ASP A 44 14.77 3.28 -5.31
CA ASP A 44 14.03 2.01 -5.38
C ASP A 44 12.62 2.17 -4.79
N PHE A 45 11.78 2.93 -5.49
CA PHE A 45 10.42 3.25 -5.07
C PHE A 45 9.41 2.49 -5.92
N SER A 46 8.27 2.16 -5.30
CA SER A 46 7.09 1.70 -6.03
C SER A 46 6.22 2.89 -6.44
N TRP A 47 5.40 2.72 -7.48
CA TRP A 47 4.46 3.75 -7.89
C TRP A 47 3.14 3.16 -8.40
N GLU A 48 2.04 3.90 -8.21
CA GLU A 48 0.74 3.59 -8.79
C GLU A 48 0.06 4.88 -9.30
N ILE A 49 -0.68 4.76 -10.39
CA ILE A 49 -1.66 5.76 -10.84
C ILE A 49 -3.05 5.19 -10.55
N ARG A 50 -3.91 5.99 -9.93
CA ARG A 50 -5.30 5.62 -9.61
C ARG A 50 -6.20 6.85 -9.58
N GLU A 51 -7.50 6.62 -9.44
CA GLU A 51 -8.47 7.67 -9.13
C GLU A 51 -8.11 8.35 -7.80
N GLY A 52 -8.15 9.68 -7.78
CA GLY A 52 -7.89 10.47 -6.58
C GLY A 52 -9.11 10.62 -5.68
N GLU A 53 -8.87 11.07 -4.46
CA GLU A 53 -9.91 11.33 -3.45
C GLU A 53 -10.45 12.76 -3.55
N GLU A 54 -9.60 13.75 -3.83
CA GLU A 54 -9.99 15.16 -3.99
C GLU A 54 -9.95 15.62 -5.46
N LYS A 55 -9.13 14.96 -6.28
CA LYS A 55 -8.94 15.25 -7.71
C LYS A 55 -9.15 14.00 -8.55
N ASP A 56 -9.35 14.19 -9.85
CA ASP A 56 -9.61 13.09 -10.78
C ASP A 56 -8.50 12.03 -10.80
N ASN A 57 -7.24 12.44 -10.56
CA ASN A 57 -6.07 11.56 -10.68
C ASN A 57 -5.18 11.66 -9.44
N MET A 58 -4.64 10.51 -9.03
CA MET A 58 -3.62 10.40 -8.00
C MET A 58 -2.38 9.68 -8.53
N LEU A 59 -1.21 10.27 -8.31
CA LEU A 59 0.06 9.55 -8.40
C LEU A 59 0.56 9.25 -6.99
N VAL A 60 0.79 7.97 -6.72
CA VAL A 60 1.44 7.52 -5.49
C VAL A 60 2.89 7.16 -5.82
N ILE A 61 3.83 7.69 -5.02
CA ILE A 61 5.21 7.21 -4.98
C ILE A 61 5.44 6.68 -3.57
N SER A 62 5.65 5.37 -3.46
CA SER A 62 5.58 4.61 -2.22
C SER A 62 6.92 3.98 -1.87
N PRO A 63 7.20 3.77 -0.57
CA PRO A 63 8.41 3.08 -0.12
C PRO A 63 8.48 1.60 -0.53
N GLY A 64 7.42 1.04 -1.12
CA GLY A 64 7.41 -0.34 -1.60
C GLY A 64 7.62 -1.36 -0.48
N GLY A 65 7.08 -1.09 0.71
CA GLY A 65 7.28 -1.94 1.88
C GLY A 65 8.54 -1.66 2.72
N ASP A 66 9.43 -0.76 2.29
CA ASP A 66 10.63 -0.39 3.06
C ASP A 66 10.41 0.86 3.91
N LEU A 67 10.18 0.68 5.22
CA LEU A 67 10.01 1.78 6.18
C LEU A 67 11.17 2.79 6.15
N GLY A 68 12.40 2.36 5.83
CA GLY A 68 13.58 3.23 5.69
C GLY A 68 13.49 4.24 4.55
N LEU A 69 12.64 3.98 3.55
CA LEU A 69 12.42 4.84 2.39
C LEU A 69 11.28 5.85 2.57
N LEU A 70 10.43 5.69 3.61
CA LEU A 70 9.25 6.54 3.84
C LEU A 70 9.61 8.03 3.96
N GLY A 71 10.76 8.36 4.56
CA GLY A 71 11.24 9.74 4.63
C GLY A 71 11.57 10.34 3.26
N GLN A 72 12.10 9.52 2.34
CA GLN A 72 12.48 9.96 1.01
C GLN A 72 11.26 10.14 0.10
N THR A 73 10.28 9.23 0.16
CA THR A 73 9.02 9.42 -0.59
C THR A 73 8.28 10.66 -0.15
N LYS A 74 8.30 10.96 1.16
CA LYS A 74 7.76 12.22 1.69
C LYS A 74 8.50 13.44 1.15
N GLU A 75 9.84 13.40 1.06
CA GLU A 75 10.63 14.49 0.47
C GLU A 75 10.27 14.70 -1.02
N ILE A 76 10.18 13.61 -1.79
CA ILE A 76 9.77 13.64 -3.21
C ILE A 76 8.42 14.33 -3.36
N ILE A 77 7.40 13.85 -2.66
CA ILE A 77 6.03 14.35 -2.77
C ILE A 77 5.88 15.76 -2.20
N SER A 78 6.64 16.14 -1.17
CA SER A 78 6.64 17.52 -0.65
C SER A 78 7.14 18.56 -1.64
N SER A 79 7.84 18.12 -2.69
CA SER A 79 8.32 18.98 -3.79
C SER A 79 7.38 18.95 -5.00
N ALA A 80 6.24 18.25 -4.90
CA ALA A 80 5.30 18.12 -6.01
C ALA A 80 4.72 19.48 -6.41
N PRO A 81 4.50 19.71 -7.71
CA PRO A 81 3.90 20.93 -8.21
C PRO A 81 2.41 20.98 -7.82
N ASN A 82 1.86 22.17 -7.71
CA ASN A 82 0.40 22.32 -7.65
C ASN A 82 -0.18 21.92 -9.02
N SER A 83 -1.08 20.95 -9.04
CA SER A 83 -1.83 20.55 -10.23
C SER A 83 -3.32 20.72 -9.99
N VAL A 84 -4.06 21.07 -11.04
CA VAL A 84 -5.54 21.06 -11.01
C VAL A 84 -6.07 19.64 -11.23
N TYR A 85 -5.28 18.77 -11.85
CA TYR A 85 -5.70 17.43 -12.27
C TYR A 85 -5.22 16.32 -11.35
N TRP A 86 -4.11 16.55 -10.64
CA TRP A 86 -3.40 15.54 -9.88
C TRP A 86 -3.25 15.87 -8.41
N GLU A 87 -3.47 14.87 -7.57
CA GLU A 87 -2.98 14.83 -6.20
C GLU A 87 -1.85 13.79 -6.08
N PHE A 88 -1.06 13.93 -5.03
CA PHE A 88 0.21 13.21 -4.89
C PHE A 88 0.32 12.63 -3.48
N GLN A 89 0.63 11.34 -3.38
CA GLN A 89 0.75 10.63 -2.11
C GLN A 89 2.11 9.95 -1.98
N TYR A 90 2.66 9.95 -0.76
CA TYR A 90 3.99 9.38 -0.46
C TYR A 90 3.95 7.94 0.09
N TYR A 91 2.75 7.35 0.14
CA TYR A 91 2.46 5.98 0.51
C TYR A 91 1.13 5.58 -0.12
N LYS A 92 0.87 4.28 -0.29
CA LYS A 92 -0.42 3.80 -0.80
C LYS A 92 -1.52 4.02 0.25
N PRO A 93 -2.56 4.84 -0.03
CA PRO A 93 -3.67 5.01 0.90
C PRO A 93 -4.52 3.74 0.96
N ALA A 94 -5.24 3.56 2.07
CA ALA A 94 -6.22 2.50 2.21
C ALA A 94 -7.25 2.57 1.05
N LYS A 95 -7.80 1.42 0.68
CA LYS A 95 -8.77 1.29 -0.41
C LYS A 95 -10.17 1.09 0.16
N ASN A 96 -11.17 1.60 -0.55
CA ASN A 96 -12.54 1.10 -0.40
C ASN A 96 -12.67 -0.10 -1.35
N TRP A 97 -12.63 -1.31 -0.79
CA TRP A 97 -12.51 -2.55 -1.56
C TRP A 97 -13.38 -3.66 -0.97
N GLU A 98 -13.76 -4.61 -1.81
CA GLU A 98 -14.70 -5.69 -1.47
C GLU A 98 -14.00 -6.95 -0.93
N PHE A 99 -12.79 -6.80 -0.39
CA PHE A 99 -11.96 -7.90 0.14
C PHE A 99 -11.58 -8.98 -0.88
N ARG A 100 -11.78 -8.71 -2.18
CA ARG A 100 -11.38 -9.58 -3.29
C ARG A 100 -10.20 -8.98 -4.04
N PHE A 101 -9.24 -9.83 -4.36
CA PHE A 101 -8.02 -9.41 -5.04
C PHE A 101 -7.46 -10.57 -5.87
N THR A 102 -6.58 -10.22 -6.81
CA THR A 102 -5.87 -11.20 -7.62
C THR A 102 -4.42 -11.26 -7.19
N LEU A 103 -3.92 -12.45 -6.87
CA LEU A 103 -2.51 -12.74 -6.84
C LEU A 103 -2.06 -13.10 -8.25
N ASP A 104 -1.05 -12.41 -8.75
CA ASP A 104 -0.45 -12.68 -10.06
C ASP A 104 0.97 -13.20 -9.84
N ASN A 105 1.26 -14.41 -10.33
CA ASN A 105 2.57 -15.04 -10.18
C ASN A 105 3.21 -15.41 -11.52
N TYR A 106 3.11 -14.53 -12.53
CA TYR A 106 3.60 -14.74 -13.90
C TYR A 106 2.93 -15.90 -14.67
N ASP A 107 2.59 -17.02 -14.02
CA ASP A 107 2.05 -18.26 -14.63
C ASP A 107 0.56 -18.51 -14.29
N VAL A 108 0.06 -18.00 -13.16
CA VAL A 108 -1.29 -18.24 -12.63
C VAL A 108 -1.84 -17.00 -11.93
N LYS A 109 -2.92 -16.44 -12.49
CA LYS A 109 -3.74 -15.46 -11.76
C LYS A 109 -4.72 -16.19 -10.87
N ARG A 110 -4.62 -15.98 -9.55
CA ARG A 110 -5.55 -16.55 -8.57
C ARG A 110 -6.36 -15.44 -7.92
N MET A 111 -7.67 -15.50 -8.06
CA MET A 111 -8.58 -14.65 -7.30
C MET A 111 -8.74 -15.21 -5.88
N LEU A 112 -8.55 -14.35 -4.89
CA LEU A 112 -8.77 -14.65 -3.48
C LEU A 112 -9.90 -13.78 -2.93
N ASP A 113 -10.61 -14.32 -1.94
CA ASP A 113 -11.62 -13.61 -1.17
C ASP A 113 -11.22 -13.66 0.31
N ALA A 114 -10.93 -12.49 0.87
CA ALA A 114 -10.58 -12.31 2.26
C ALA A 114 -11.78 -11.96 3.14
N SER A 115 -13.02 -11.89 2.60
CA SER A 115 -14.18 -11.38 3.33
C SER A 115 -14.50 -12.16 4.61
N GLU A 116 -14.10 -13.43 4.66
CA GLU A 116 -14.32 -14.36 5.77
C GLU A 116 -13.08 -14.57 6.65
N TRP A 117 -12.01 -13.79 6.43
CA TRP A 117 -10.84 -13.85 7.29
C TRP A 117 -11.16 -13.22 8.65
N GLU A 118 -10.57 -13.80 9.69
CA GLU A 118 -10.68 -13.34 11.06
C GLU A 118 -9.28 -13.03 11.57
N TYR A 119 -9.16 -12.01 12.43
CA TYR A 119 -7.88 -11.66 13.05
C TYR A 119 -8.02 -11.43 14.54
N VAL A 120 -6.90 -11.53 15.24
CA VAL A 120 -6.70 -11.05 16.61
C VAL A 120 -5.55 -10.05 16.59
N LEU A 121 -5.79 -8.84 17.09
CA LEU A 121 -4.75 -7.83 17.30
C LEU A 121 -4.12 -7.99 18.69
N LEU A 122 -2.79 -8.09 18.72
CA LEU A 122 -1.99 -8.19 19.94
C LEU A 122 -1.20 -6.89 20.13
N LYS A 123 -1.65 -6.04 21.04
CA LYS A 123 -1.01 -4.73 21.31
C LYS A 123 0.24 -4.89 22.17
N PHE A 124 1.34 -4.27 21.74
CA PHE A 124 2.58 -4.16 22.49
C PHE A 124 2.68 -2.84 23.27
N PRO A 125 3.57 -2.76 24.27
CA PRO A 125 3.79 -1.53 25.05
C PRO A 125 4.25 -0.32 24.24
N ASP A 126 4.91 -0.54 23.10
CA ASP A 126 5.36 0.52 22.18
C ASP A 126 4.31 0.90 21.12
N ALA A 127 3.05 0.56 21.36
CA ALA A 127 1.89 0.87 20.53
C ALA A 127 1.86 0.18 19.15
N THR A 128 2.77 -0.74 18.86
CA THR A 128 2.67 -1.61 17.69
C THR A 128 1.81 -2.84 17.97
N TYR A 129 1.49 -3.59 16.91
CA TYR A 129 0.64 -4.77 16.97
C TYR A 129 1.26 -5.95 16.23
N ASP A 130 1.05 -7.14 16.76
CA ASP A 130 1.09 -8.37 15.97
C ASP A 130 -0.33 -8.78 15.59
N ILE A 131 -0.45 -9.50 14.50
CA ILE A 131 -1.73 -10.04 14.00
C ILE A 131 -1.65 -11.56 13.99
N ILE A 132 -2.58 -12.22 14.67
CA ILE A 132 -2.90 -13.63 14.38
C ILE A 132 -4.03 -13.63 13.37
N LEU A 133 -3.77 -14.11 12.17
CA LEU A 133 -4.69 -14.09 11.04
C LEU A 133 -5.15 -15.51 10.71
N LYS A 134 -6.46 -15.75 10.87
CA LYS A 134 -7.11 -16.94 10.35
C LYS A 134 -7.55 -16.69 8.91
N ALA A 135 -6.80 -17.25 7.98
CA ALA A 135 -7.01 -17.11 6.55
C ALA A 135 -7.00 -18.49 5.86
N PRO A 136 -8.12 -19.24 5.89
CA PRO A 136 -8.14 -20.62 5.38
C PRO A 136 -7.74 -20.75 3.91
N SER A 137 -8.00 -19.72 3.10
CA SER A 137 -7.61 -19.67 1.69
C SER A 137 -6.09 -19.56 1.46
N LEU A 138 -5.32 -19.20 2.50
CA LEU A 138 -3.87 -19.00 2.41
C LEU A 138 -3.05 -20.18 2.94
N VAL A 139 -3.54 -20.95 3.90
CA VAL A 139 -2.68 -21.92 4.63
C VAL A 139 -2.05 -22.97 3.72
N SER A 140 -2.73 -23.33 2.62
CA SER A 140 -2.20 -24.28 1.62
C SER A 140 -1.24 -23.66 0.59
N LEU A 141 -1.06 -22.33 0.59
CA LEU A 141 -0.16 -21.63 -0.32
C LEU A 141 1.28 -21.64 0.19
N PRO A 142 2.29 -21.55 -0.70
CA PRO A 142 3.67 -21.34 -0.28
C PRO A 142 3.82 -20.01 0.46
N LYS A 143 4.80 -19.92 1.38
CA LYS A 143 4.91 -18.79 2.31
C LYS A 143 5.02 -17.43 1.62
N ASP A 144 5.76 -17.34 0.51
CA ASP A 144 5.90 -16.08 -0.25
C ASP A 144 4.53 -15.56 -0.74
N TYR A 145 3.66 -16.46 -1.21
CA TYR A 145 2.29 -16.10 -1.65
C TYR A 145 1.40 -15.68 -0.49
N GLN A 146 1.60 -16.30 0.67
CA GLN A 146 0.88 -15.91 1.87
C GLN A 146 1.26 -14.48 2.27
N ASN A 147 2.56 -14.17 2.21
CA ASN A 147 3.08 -12.83 2.51
C ASN A 147 2.51 -11.80 1.53
N ASP A 148 2.60 -12.04 0.23
CA ASP A 148 2.05 -11.12 -0.80
C ASP A 148 0.55 -10.88 -0.58
N ALA A 149 -0.21 -11.94 -0.29
CA ALA A 149 -1.64 -11.84 -0.04
C ALA A 149 -1.97 -10.98 1.17
N ILE A 150 -1.23 -11.17 2.25
CA ILE A 150 -1.38 -10.40 3.48
C ILE A 150 -1.02 -8.94 3.25
N GLU A 151 0.08 -8.67 2.56
CA GLU A 151 0.48 -7.30 2.25
C GLU A 151 -0.60 -6.59 1.46
N ILE A 152 -1.16 -7.23 0.43
CA ILE A 152 -2.30 -6.67 -0.32
C ILE A 152 -3.48 -6.40 0.61
N VAL A 153 -3.84 -7.34 1.47
CA VAL A 153 -5.00 -7.20 2.37
C VAL A 153 -4.78 -6.08 3.38
N LEU A 154 -3.63 -6.02 4.04
CA LEU A 154 -3.31 -4.98 5.01
C LEU A 154 -3.15 -3.61 4.38
N GLU A 155 -2.39 -3.48 3.29
CA GLU A 155 -2.25 -2.20 2.59
C GLU A 155 -3.60 -1.70 2.07
N SER A 156 -4.43 -2.59 1.52
CA SER A 156 -5.77 -2.21 1.06
C SER A 156 -6.70 -1.85 2.22
N SER A 157 -6.52 -2.43 3.41
CA SER A 157 -7.40 -2.17 4.56
C SER A 157 -7.00 -0.93 5.36
N ILE A 158 -5.72 -0.78 5.70
CA ILE A 158 -5.23 0.26 6.61
C ILE A 158 -4.26 1.26 5.94
N GLY A 159 -3.86 1.00 4.71
CA GLY A 159 -2.85 1.80 4.01
C GLY A 159 -1.43 1.36 4.37
N GLU A 160 -0.51 1.61 3.44
CA GLU A 160 0.89 1.16 3.55
C GLU A 160 1.60 1.77 4.76
N LYS A 161 1.39 3.07 5.03
CA LYS A 161 2.05 3.75 6.14
C LYS A 161 1.72 3.11 7.49
N LEU A 162 0.44 2.89 7.80
CA LEU A 162 0.04 2.27 9.06
C LEU A 162 0.50 0.81 9.14
N ARG A 163 0.45 0.08 8.01
CA ARG A 163 1.01 -1.29 7.95
C ARG A 163 2.50 -1.30 8.30
N LEU A 164 3.29 -0.35 7.82
CA LEU A 164 4.73 -0.30 8.07
C LEU A 164 5.08 0.20 9.47
N GLU A 165 4.33 1.17 10.00
CA GLU A 165 4.62 1.78 11.29
C GLU A 165 4.06 0.96 12.47
N LEU A 166 2.93 0.27 12.30
CA LEU A 166 2.19 -0.34 13.40
C LEU A 166 2.24 -1.86 13.42
N ILE A 167 2.31 -2.54 12.27
CA ILE A 167 2.22 -4.01 12.22
C ILE A 167 3.62 -4.62 12.15
N LYS A 168 3.98 -5.37 13.18
CA LYS A 168 5.32 -5.99 13.32
C LYS A 168 5.38 -7.40 12.75
N ASP A 169 4.54 -8.29 13.25
CA ASP A 169 4.50 -9.68 12.81
C ASP A 169 3.08 -10.16 12.55
N ILE A 170 2.98 -11.18 11.69
CA ILE A 170 1.71 -11.74 11.23
C ILE A 170 1.83 -13.25 11.20
N ASP A 171 1.13 -13.89 12.14
CA ASP A 171 1.04 -15.34 12.22
C ASP A 171 -0.23 -15.83 11.51
N ILE A 172 -0.07 -16.74 10.56
CA ILE A 172 -1.18 -17.29 9.79
C ILE A 172 -1.54 -18.64 10.35
N VAL A 173 -2.79 -18.79 10.74
CA VAL A 173 -3.28 -20.00 11.39
C VAL A 173 -4.50 -20.57 10.65
N ASP A 174 -4.65 -21.89 10.71
CA ASP A 174 -5.89 -22.57 10.31
C ASP A 174 -7.04 -22.22 11.27
N GLU A 175 -6.72 -22.18 12.56
CA GLU A 175 -7.65 -21.87 13.65
C GLU A 175 -6.99 -20.92 14.65
N ILE A 176 -7.78 -19.99 15.18
CA ILE A 176 -7.33 -19.08 16.24
C ILE A 176 -6.93 -19.91 17.48
N PRO A 177 -5.79 -19.64 18.14
CA PRO A 177 -5.43 -20.34 19.37
C PRO A 177 -6.48 -20.13 20.48
N LYS A 178 -6.71 -21.15 21.30
CA LYS A 178 -7.80 -21.18 22.30
C LYS A 178 -7.72 -20.04 23.31
N GLU A 179 -6.51 -19.60 23.65
CA GLU A 179 -6.23 -18.47 24.53
C GLU A 179 -6.73 -17.11 24.00
N TYR A 180 -7.04 -17.03 22.69
CA TYR A 180 -7.58 -15.84 22.04
C TYR A 180 -9.05 -15.98 21.63
N PHE A 181 -9.73 -17.07 22.02
CA PHE A 181 -11.15 -17.24 21.76
C PHE A 181 -11.99 -16.11 22.37
N GLY A 182 -12.88 -15.55 21.55
CA GLY A 182 -13.72 -14.40 21.88
C GLY A 182 -13.05 -13.05 21.64
N LYS A 183 -11.78 -13.02 21.20
CA LYS A 183 -11.06 -11.80 20.83
C LYS A 183 -10.95 -11.62 19.31
N GLN A 184 -11.28 -12.65 18.53
CA GLN A 184 -11.22 -12.58 17.08
C GLN A 184 -12.29 -11.67 16.51
N THR A 185 -11.94 -10.94 15.45
CA THR A 185 -12.81 -10.00 14.73
C THR A 185 -12.68 -10.25 13.23
N SER A 186 -13.72 -9.94 12.44
CA SER A 186 -13.64 -10.03 10.98
C SER A 186 -12.67 -8.99 10.43
N ILE A 187 -11.84 -9.36 9.44
CA ILE A 187 -10.90 -8.46 8.74
C ILE A 187 -11.56 -7.18 8.22
N LYS A 188 -12.87 -7.23 7.96
CA LYS A 188 -13.68 -6.09 7.53
C LYS A 188 -13.63 -4.90 8.49
N PHE A 189 -13.38 -5.15 9.79
CA PHE A 189 -13.32 -4.12 10.82
C PHE A 189 -11.89 -3.68 11.16
N LEU A 190 -10.87 -4.20 10.47
CA LEU A 190 -9.47 -3.90 10.80
C LEU A 190 -9.16 -2.40 10.70
N LYS A 191 -9.67 -1.74 9.65
CA LYS A 191 -9.51 -0.30 9.45
C LYS A 191 -10.07 0.49 10.63
N ASP A 192 -11.35 0.27 10.92
CA ASP A 192 -12.05 1.00 11.98
C ASP A 192 -11.41 0.77 13.34
N GLN A 193 -11.02 -0.47 13.65
CA GLN A 193 -10.38 -0.80 14.92
C GLN A 193 -9.01 -0.13 15.06
N ILE A 194 -8.16 -0.15 14.03
CA ILE A 194 -6.85 0.53 14.06
C ILE A 194 -7.05 2.05 14.18
N TYR A 195 -8.01 2.62 13.45
CA TYR A 195 -8.26 4.06 13.48
C TYR A 195 -8.76 4.50 14.87
N GLU A 196 -9.64 3.72 15.50
CA GLU A 196 -10.09 3.97 16.87
C GLU A 196 -8.92 3.89 17.87
N LEU A 197 -8.08 2.86 17.77
CA LEU A 197 -6.95 2.65 18.67
C LEU A 197 -5.88 3.74 18.56
N GLU A 198 -5.71 4.31 17.36
CA GLU A 198 -4.72 5.34 17.07
C GLU A 198 -5.30 6.77 17.06
N GLY A 199 -6.61 6.92 17.32
CA GLY A 199 -7.30 8.21 17.37
C GLY A 199 -7.33 8.95 16.02
N ILE A 200 -7.40 8.20 14.92
CA ILE A 200 -7.50 8.73 13.55
C ILE A 200 -8.99 8.93 13.22
N SER A 201 -9.36 10.17 12.89
CA SER A 201 -10.73 10.60 12.55
C SER A 201 -11.00 10.58 11.05
#